data_AF-A0A2M4BTG3-F1
#
_entry.id   AF-A0A2M4BTG3-F1
#
_cell.length_a   1.000
_cell.length_b   1.000
_cell.length_c   1.000
_cell.angle_alpha   90.00
_cell.angle_beta   90.00
_cell.angle_gamma   90.00
#
_symmetry.space_group_name_H-M   'P 1'
#
loop_
_entity.id
_entity.type
_entity.pdbx_description
1 polymer ?
#
loop_
_entity_poly.entity_id
_entity_poly.type
_entity_poly.pdbx_seq_one_letter_code
_entity_poly.pdbx_strand_id
1 'polypeptide(L)'
;MYRLPRSVLRTAGALLSHPVPLRANVTMKRPPLVRHFSYEATVTGIWQSLSQSTPVAYVQHGMIELHDFSGLPWWTTIVIATIGLRTLVTLPLAIYQNKIVARLELISLEMPELIKELKAETAYAIKKFNWTEKEARIMYNHSLKKQWNNLIVRENCHPAKTMVLLWGQIPLWILQSVAIRNLVSMMPDPTAIEAQIAYTELTLGGFGWIPNLTELDHSLILPVALGVINLVIIEIQANSRTKPPSKLQTIFTNLFRGLSIVMVPIAASVPSCLCLYWVTSSAYGLGQNLLLLSPRFRRIVGIPAVPSELTNPYQHLLQTFSDRFSRFGIRSKA
;
A
#
# COMPACT_ATOMS: atom_id res chain seq x y z
N MET A 1 1.54 71.21 30.08
CA MET A 1 1.27 72.19 31.15
C MET A 1 0.09 71.65 31.96
N TYR A 2 0.23 71.58 33.29
CA TYR A 2 -0.73 71.16 34.34
C TYR A 2 -1.04 69.66 34.57
N ARG A 3 -0.40 69.10 35.61
CA ARG A 3 -0.82 67.93 36.42
C ARG A 3 -1.55 68.44 37.66
N LEU A 4 -2.57 67.72 38.16
CA LEU A 4 -3.08 67.74 39.55
C LEU A 4 -3.85 66.40 39.85
N PRO A 5 -4.07 65.98 41.11
CA PRO A 5 -3.49 64.73 41.64
C PRO A 5 -4.48 63.73 42.30
N ARG A 6 -3.94 62.55 42.62
CA ARG A 6 -4.53 61.50 43.49
C ARG A 6 -4.30 61.81 44.97
N SER A 7 -5.35 61.68 45.78
CA SER A 7 -5.41 61.36 47.23
C SER A 7 -6.78 61.89 47.73
N VAL A 8 -7.57 61.33 48.64
CA VAL A 8 -7.34 60.79 49.99
C VAL A 8 -8.67 60.06 50.34
N LEU A 9 -8.64 58.75 50.60
CA LEU A 9 -8.99 58.12 51.90
C LEU A 9 -10.34 58.55 52.51
N ARG A 10 -11.33 57.65 52.56
CA ARG A 10 -11.59 56.61 53.59
C ARG A 10 -12.39 57.15 54.79
N THR A 11 -13.18 56.23 55.37
CA THR A 11 -13.95 56.32 56.64
C THR A 11 -15.32 57.01 56.49
N ALA A 12 -16.44 56.49 57.00
CA ALA A 12 -16.69 55.50 58.04
C ALA A 12 -18.13 54.93 57.93
N GLY A 13 -18.32 53.72 58.48
CA GLY A 13 -19.53 53.29 59.22
C GLY A 13 -20.80 53.06 58.40
N ALA A 14 -21.10 51.85 57.89
CA ALA A 14 -21.47 50.61 58.59
C ALA A 14 -22.88 50.60 59.24
N LEU A 15 -23.69 49.66 58.72
CA LEU A 15 -24.78 48.88 59.36
C LEU A 15 -26.11 49.62 59.59
N LEU A 16 -27.25 49.15 59.05
CA LEU A 16 -28.06 48.00 59.54
C LEU A 16 -29.11 47.60 58.45
N SER A 17 -29.12 46.36 57.93
CA SER A 17 -30.07 45.23 58.21
C SER A 17 -31.47 45.41 57.56
N HIS A 18 -32.14 44.49 56.83
CA HIS A 18 -32.27 43.01 56.79
C HIS A 18 -32.93 42.54 55.43
N PRO A 19 -33.16 41.23 55.16
CA PRO A 19 -32.98 40.56 53.85
C PRO A 19 -34.27 40.14 53.10
N VAL A 20 -34.15 39.80 51.79
CA VAL A 20 -35.20 39.19 50.94
C VAL A 20 -34.54 38.15 50.00
N PRO A 21 -35.19 37.00 49.67
CA PRO A 21 -34.50 35.71 49.55
C PRO A 21 -33.97 35.38 48.14
N LEU A 22 -32.93 34.54 48.13
CA LEU A 22 -32.32 33.91 46.96
C LEU A 22 -33.34 33.07 46.17
N ARG A 23 -33.71 33.55 44.97
CA ARG A 23 -34.56 32.83 44.02
C ARG A 23 -33.72 32.24 42.89
N ALA A 24 -33.65 30.90 42.91
CA ALA A 24 -33.35 29.98 41.80
C ALA A 24 -32.05 30.17 41.01
N ASN A 25 -31.06 29.33 41.32
CA ASN A 25 -30.03 28.92 40.35
C ASN A 25 -30.71 28.21 39.16
N VAL A 26 -31.05 28.95 38.10
CA VAL A 26 -31.29 28.36 36.79
C VAL A 26 -29.93 27.90 36.27
N THR A 27 -29.60 26.64 36.53
CA THR A 27 -28.53 25.96 35.81
C THR A 27 -28.98 25.86 34.35
N MET A 28 -28.50 26.80 33.52
CA MET A 28 -28.60 26.69 32.08
C MET A 28 -27.87 25.39 31.70
N LYS A 29 -28.62 24.30 31.48
CA LYS A 29 -28.07 23.08 30.89
C LYS A 29 -27.46 23.49 29.57
N ARG A 30 -26.12 23.50 29.49
CA ARG A 30 -25.43 23.65 28.21
C ARG A 30 -26.06 22.63 27.27
N PRO A 31 -26.53 23.05 26.07
CA PRO A 31 -27.06 22.09 25.12
C PRO A 31 -25.99 20.99 24.92
N PRO A 32 -26.39 19.71 24.81
CA PRO A 32 -25.42 18.67 24.54
C PRO A 32 -24.64 19.08 23.30
N LEU A 33 -23.31 19.03 23.37
CA LEU A 33 -22.44 19.25 22.21
C LEU A 33 -22.86 18.24 21.15
N VAL A 34 -23.71 18.66 20.23
CA VAL A 34 -24.01 17.91 19.02
C VAL A 34 -22.69 17.89 18.27
N ARG A 35 -21.97 16.77 18.35
CA ARG A 35 -20.77 16.56 17.54
C ARG A 35 -21.24 16.54 16.09
N HIS A 36 -21.15 17.68 15.41
CA HIS A 36 -21.29 17.74 13.97
C HIS A 36 -20.09 16.97 13.40
N PHE A 37 -20.34 15.74 12.97
CA PHE A 37 -19.37 14.94 12.26
C PHE A 37 -19.15 15.59 10.88
N SER A 38 -18.10 16.38 10.76
CA SER A 38 -17.65 16.89 9.46
C SER A 38 -16.68 15.88 8.86
N TYR A 39 -17.11 15.27 7.75
CA TYR A 39 -16.27 14.39 6.95
C TYR A 39 -14.98 15.12 6.52
N GLU A 40 -15.10 16.36 6.06
CA GLU A 40 -13.96 17.17 5.63
C GLU A 40 -12.97 17.40 6.76
N ALA A 41 -13.45 17.81 7.95
CA ALA A 41 -12.58 18.02 9.11
C ALA A 41 -11.88 16.71 9.56
N THR A 42 -12.55 15.58 9.38
CA THR A 42 -11.97 14.27 9.71
C THR A 42 -10.88 13.89 8.70
N VAL A 43 -11.13 14.08 7.40
CA VAL A 43 -10.16 13.79 6.34
C VAL A 43 -8.95 14.71 6.43
N THR A 44 -9.15 16.01 6.65
CA THR A 44 -8.05 16.97 6.82
C THR A 44 -7.24 16.66 8.08
N GLY A 45 -7.88 16.29 9.19
CA GLY A 45 -7.20 15.87 10.41
C GLY A 45 -6.34 14.62 10.22
N ILE A 46 -6.86 13.60 9.52
CA ILE A 46 -6.09 12.39 9.19
C ILE A 46 -4.91 12.74 8.28
N TRP A 47 -5.15 13.56 7.25
CA TRP A 47 -4.11 13.99 6.31
C TRP A 47 -3.00 14.75 7.01
N GLN A 48 -3.35 15.71 7.87
CA GLN A 48 -2.38 16.51 8.62
C GLN A 48 -1.58 15.63 9.59
N SER A 49 -2.25 14.72 10.32
CA SER A 49 -1.57 13.78 11.20
C SER A 49 -0.59 12.86 10.46
N LEU A 50 -0.93 12.42 9.25
CA LEU A 50 -0.05 11.61 8.41
C LEU A 50 1.11 12.43 7.86
N SER A 51 0.82 13.61 7.29
CA SER A 51 1.82 14.54 6.71
C SER A 51 2.87 14.97 7.72
N GLN A 52 2.47 15.20 8.98
CA GLN A 52 3.35 15.61 10.06
C GLN A 52 3.86 14.44 10.91
N SER A 53 3.64 13.20 10.48
CA SER A 53 4.09 12.02 11.21
C SER A 53 5.61 11.87 11.14
N THR A 54 6.20 11.31 12.19
CA THR A 54 7.66 11.08 12.26
C THR A 54 8.20 10.22 11.12
N PRO A 55 7.51 9.15 10.64
CA PRO A 55 8.04 8.36 9.53
C PRO A 55 8.05 9.12 8.21
N VAL A 56 7.08 10.00 7.96
CA VAL A 56 7.08 10.88 6.78
C VAL A 56 8.25 11.87 6.87
N ALA A 57 8.47 12.47 8.04
CA ALA A 57 9.59 13.39 8.25
C ALA A 57 10.93 12.70 7.99
N TYR A 58 11.15 11.46 8.45
CA TYR A 58 12.39 10.73 8.15
C TYR A 58 12.60 10.47 6.66
N VAL A 59 11.54 10.10 5.93
CA VAL A 59 11.64 9.90 4.47
C VAL A 59 11.94 11.23 3.77
N GLN A 60 11.29 12.32 4.20
CA GLN A 60 11.50 13.66 3.65
C GLN A 60 12.95 14.14 3.88
N HIS A 61 13.43 14.10 5.13
CA HIS A 61 14.80 14.49 5.47
C HIS A 61 15.83 13.60 4.77
N GLY A 62 15.64 12.28 4.74
CA GLY A 62 16.57 11.39 4.04
C GLY A 62 16.64 11.65 2.53
N MET A 63 15.56 12.12 1.90
CA MET A 63 15.57 12.53 0.50
C MET A 63 16.31 13.86 0.30
N ILE A 64 16.15 14.83 1.20
CA ILE A 64 16.90 16.10 1.19
C ILE A 64 18.40 15.82 1.39
N GLU A 65 18.76 15.04 2.40
CA GLU A 65 20.16 14.66 2.65
C GLU A 65 20.78 13.93 1.45
N LEU A 66 20.03 13.05 0.78
CA LEU A 66 20.49 12.39 -0.43
C LEU A 66 20.71 13.38 -1.57
N HIS A 67 19.83 14.37 -1.73
CA HIS A 67 19.97 15.44 -2.71
C HIS A 67 21.22 16.28 -2.43
N ASP A 68 21.35 16.80 -1.22
CA ASP A 68 22.45 17.67 -0.79
C ASP A 68 23.80 16.98 -0.87
N PHE A 69 23.86 15.71 -0.45
CA PHE A 69 25.09 14.91 -0.49
C PHE A 69 25.53 14.56 -1.92
N SER A 70 24.57 14.24 -2.80
CA SER A 70 24.89 13.80 -4.16
C SER A 70 25.05 14.93 -5.17
N GLY A 71 24.43 16.09 -4.90
CA GLY A 71 24.33 17.20 -5.85
C GLY A 71 23.52 16.88 -7.12
N LEU A 72 22.77 15.77 -7.12
CA LEU A 72 21.99 15.33 -8.27
C LEU A 72 20.67 16.11 -8.38
N PRO A 73 20.13 16.37 -9.58
CA PRO A 73 18.82 16.98 -9.73
C PRO A 73 17.72 16.19 -9.02
N TRP A 74 16.69 16.89 -8.53
CA TRP A 74 15.59 16.29 -7.75
C TRP A 74 14.92 15.09 -8.41
N TRP A 75 14.72 15.10 -9.72
CA TRP A 75 14.14 13.95 -10.43
C TRP A 75 15.00 12.68 -10.27
N THR A 76 16.34 12.82 -10.30
CA THR A 76 17.27 11.71 -10.10
C THR A 76 17.28 11.25 -8.65
N THR A 77 17.29 12.20 -7.70
CA THR A 77 17.19 11.90 -6.26
C THR A 77 15.93 11.09 -5.95
N ILE A 78 14.77 11.49 -6.50
CA ILE A 78 13.51 10.77 -6.35
C ILE A 78 13.65 9.33 -6.89
N VAL A 79 14.24 9.16 -8.07
CA VAL A 79 14.44 7.84 -8.69
C VAL A 79 15.33 6.96 -7.81
N ILE A 80 16.48 7.47 -7.38
CA ILE A 80 17.44 6.72 -6.55
C ILE A 80 16.85 6.37 -5.19
N ALA A 81 16.21 7.34 -4.50
CA ALA A 81 15.56 7.09 -3.23
C ALA A 81 14.48 6.00 -3.35
N THR A 82 13.70 6.04 -4.43
CA THR A 82 12.68 5.03 -4.73
C THR A 82 13.29 3.65 -4.93
N ILE A 83 14.31 3.53 -5.78
CA ILE A 83 15.00 2.26 -6.04
C ILE A 83 15.63 1.74 -4.74
N GLY A 84 16.30 2.59 -3.98
CA GLY A 84 16.92 2.24 -2.70
C GLY A 84 15.92 1.69 -1.69
N LEU A 85 14.83 2.42 -1.42
CA LEU A 85 13.78 1.96 -0.51
C LEU A 85 13.12 0.67 -0.99
N ARG A 86 12.87 0.54 -2.29
CA ARG A 86 12.32 -0.68 -2.89
C ARG A 86 13.29 -1.86 -2.75
N THR A 87 14.58 -1.68 -2.98
CA THR A 87 15.59 -2.74 -2.87
C THR A 87 15.84 -3.15 -1.42
N LEU A 88 15.89 -2.20 -0.49
CA LEU A 88 16.17 -2.50 0.92
C LEU A 88 14.96 -3.12 1.63
N VAL A 89 13.75 -2.66 1.33
CA VAL A 89 12.54 -3.08 2.04
C VAL A 89 11.75 -4.09 1.22
N THR A 90 11.38 -3.75 -0.01
CA THR A 90 10.34 -4.51 -0.73
C THR A 90 10.88 -5.78 -1.39
N LEU A 91 12.13 -5.78 -1.86
CA LEU A 91 12.73 -6.96 -2.50
C LEU A 91 12.93 -8.14 -1.54
N PRO A 92 13.51 -7.98 -0.33
CA PRO A 92 13.60 -9.07 0.64
C PRO A 92 12.22 -9.62 1.04
N LEU A 93 11.24 -8.73 1.23
CA LEU A 93 9.86 -9.13 1.54
C LEU A 93 9.22 -9.91 0.39
N ALA A 94 9.48 -9.51 -0.86
CA ALA A 94 8.98 -10.21 -2.04
C ALA A 94 9.62 -11.59 -2.21
N ILE A 95 10.92 -11.72 -1.94
CA ILE A 95 11.62 -13.02 -1.91
C ILE A 95 11.00 -13.90 -0.82
N TYR A 96 10.81 -13.37 0.39
CA TYR A 96 10.21 -14.11 1.49
C TYR A 96 8.78 -14.55 1.17
N GLN A 97 7.93 -13.67 0.62
CA GLN A 97 6.59 -14.03 0.14
C GLN A 97 6.66 -15.20 -0.86
N ASN A 98 7.56 -15.13 -1.85
CA ASN A 98 7.69 -16.18 -2.86
C ASN A 98 8.12 -17.52 -2.25
N LYS A 99 8.99 -17.52 -1.23
CA LYS A 99 9.35 -18.74 -0.48
C LYS A 99 8.13 -19.36 0.18
N ILE A 100 7.30 -18.56 0.84
CA ILE A 100 6.08 -19.04 1.51
C ILE A 100 5.09 -19.60 0.49
N VAL A 101 4.87 -18.89 -0.63
CA VAL A 101 3.97 -19.36 -1.70
C VAL A 101 4.45 -20.69 -2.28
N ALA A 102 5.75 -20.84 -2.52
CA ALA A 102 6.31 -22.10 -3.03
C ALA A 102 6.15 -23.25 -2.03
N ARG A 103 6.37 -23.02 -0.73
CA ARG A 103 6.12 -24.02 0.32
C ARG A 103 4.65 -24.42 0.42
N LEU A 104 3.74 -23.44 0.33
CA LEU A 104 2.30 -23.69 0.31
C LEU A 104 1.88 -24.57 -0.87
N GLU A 105 2.51 -24.38 -2.03
CA GLU A 105 2.27 -25.25 -3.17
C GLU A 105 2.79 -26.66 -2.92
N LEU A 106 3.99 -26.83 -2.39
CA LEU A 106 4.55 -28.15 -2.11
C LEU A 106 3.67 -28.96 -1.15
N ILE A 107 3.23 -28.37 -0.03
CA ILE A 107 2.32 -29.07 0.90
C ILE A 107 0.96 -29.37 0.25
N SER A 108 0.51 -28.56 -0.71
CA SER A 108 -0.74 -28.84 -1.43
C SER A 108 -0.65 -30.08 -2.32
N LEU A 109 0.57 -30.51 -2.68
CA LEU A 109 0.81 -31.75 -3.42
C LEU A 109 0.81 -32.99 -2.52
N GLU A 110 1.07 -32.84 -1.22
CA GLU A 110 0.98 -33.93 -0.22
C GLU A 110 -0.48 -34.22 0.17
N MET A 111 -1.36 -33.23 0.07
CA MET A 111 -2.76 -33.34 0.50
C MET A 111 -3.60 -34.44 -0.18
N PRO A 112 -3.47 -34.73 -1.48
CA PRO A 112 -4.27 -35.78 -2.14
C PRO A 112 -4.12 -37.17 -1.50
N GLU A 113 -2.91 -37.53 -1.07
CA GLU A 113 -2.65 -38.82 -0.41
C GLU A 113 -3.32 -38.87 0.97
N LEU A 114 -3.16 -37.81 1.77
CA LEU A 114 -3.84 -37.68 3.08
C LEU A 114 -5.36 -37.68 2.94
N ILE A 115 -5.90 -37.05 1.90
CA ILE A 115 -7.34 -37.07 1.60
C ILE A 115 -7.82 -38.49 1.32
N LYS A 116 -7.04 -39.30 0.59
CA LYS A 116 -7.39 -40.69 0.29
C LYS A 116 -7.43 -41.53 1.56
N GLU A 117 -6.43 -41.39 2.43
CA GLU A 117 -6.37 -42.07 3.73
C GLU A 117 -7.53 -41.67 4.64
N LEU A 118 -7.75 -40.36 4.84
CA LEU A 118 -8.85 -39.86 5.67
C LEU A 118 -10.23 -40.29 5.17
N LYS A 119 -10.43 -40.40 3.84
CA LYS A 119 -11.68 -40.94 3.27
C LYS A 119 -11.86 -42.41 3.60
N ALA A 120 -10.79 -43.21 3.54
CA ALA A 120 -10.84 -44.63 3.89
C ALA A 120 -11.13 -44.83 5.39
N GLU A 121 -10.46 -44.06 6.25
CA GLU A 121 -10.72 -44.06 7.70
C GLU A 121 -12.16 -43.65 8.03
N THR A 122 -12.66 -42.59 7.39
CA THR A 122 -14.04 -42.13 7.59
C THR A 122 -15.05 -43.18 7.14
N ALA A 123 -14.82 -43.82 5.99
CA ALA A 123 -15.67 -44.89 5.48
C ALA A 123 -15.70 -46.12 6.42
N TYR A 124 -14.56 -46.45 7.01
CA TYR A 124 -14.47 -47.50 8.03
C TYR A 124 -15.21 -47.10 9.32
N ALA A 125 -15.03 -45.86 9.80
CA ALA A 125 -15.69 -45.35 11.00
C ALA A 125 -17.21 -45.30 10.89
N ILE A 126 -17.75 -44.93 9.71
CA ILE A 126 -19.20 -44.97 9.43
C ILE A 126 -19.75 -46.38 9.67
N LYS A 127 -19.07 -47.40 9.14
CA LYS A 127 -19.51 -48.80 9.27
C LYS A 127 -19.37 -49.34 10.70
N LYS A 128 -18.31 -48.96 11.40
CA LYS A 128 -18.00 -49.49 12.74
C LYS A 128 -18.83 -48.83 13.85
N PHE A 129 -19.04 -47.52 13.77
CA PHE A 129 -19.65 -46.73 14.83
C PHE A 129 -21.07 -46.26 14.48
N ASN A 130 -21.63 -46.68 13.34
CA ASN A 130 -22.96 -46.27 12.86
C ASN A 130 -23.16 -44.74 12.82
N TRP A 131 -22.10 -44.00 12.45
CA TRP A 131 -22.19 -42.55 12.32
C TRP A 131 -23.16 -42.14 11.23
N THR A 132 -23.92 -41.08 11.49
CA THR A 132 -24.73 -40.41 10.47
C THR A 132 -23.83 -39.69 9.46
N GLU A 133 -24.34 -39.43 8.25
CA GLU A 133 -23.57 -38.73 7.19
C GLU A 133 -23.11 -37.34 7.65
N LYS A 134 -23.93 -36.65 8.48
CA LYS A 134 -23.59 -35.34 9.04
C LYS A 134 -22.40 -35.44 9.99
N GLU A 135 -22.41 -36.39 10.91
CA GLU A 135 -21.31 -36.60 11.87
C GLU A 135 -20.02 -36.98 11.14
N ALA A 136 -20.10 -37.90 10.18
CA ALA A 136 -18.96 -38.30 9.37
C ALA A 136 -18.36 -37.11 8.60
N ARG A 137 -19.18 -36.25 8.03
CA ARG A 137 -18.74 -35.04 7.32
C ARG A 137 -18.05 -34.04 8.26
N ILE A 138 -18.60 -33.83 9.46
CA ILE A 138 -18.01 -32.92 10.46
C ILE A 138 -16.64 -33.45 10.90
N MET A 139 -16.55 -34.74 11.25
CA MET A 139 -15.29 -35.37 11.65
C MET A 139 -14.26 -35.36 10.52
N TYR A 140 -14.66 -35.69 9.29
CA TYR A 140 -13.80 -35.62 8.12
C TYR A 140 -13.24 -34.21 7.90
N ASN A 141 -14.11 -33.19 7.90
CA ASN A 141 -13.67 -31.80 7.72
C ASN A 141 -12.76 -31.33 8.87
N HIS A 142 -13.04 -31.76 10.11
CA HIS A 142 -12.19 -31.47 11.26
C HIS A 142 -10.80 -32.10 11.11
N SER A 143 -10.73 -33.39 10.77
CA SER A 143 -9.48 -34.11 10.55
C SER A 143 -8.69 -33.55 9.37
N LEU A 144 -9.35 -33.21 8.26
CA LEU A 144 -8.72 -32.53 7.12
C LEU A 144 -8.09 -31.21 7.53
N LYS A 145 -8.83 -30.36 8.26
CA LYS A 145 -8.33 -29.08 8.73
C LYS A 145 -7.14 -29.26 9.69
N LYS A 146 -7.19 -30.27 10.55
CA LYS A 146 -6.09 -30.64 11.46
C LYS A 146 -4.84 -31.03 10.67
N GLN A 147 -4.96 -31.92 9.68
CA GLN A 147 -3.82 -32.32 8.84
C GLN A 147 -3.24 -31.14 8.05
N TRP A 148 -4.09 -30.31 7.45
CA TRP A 148 -3.65 -29.09 6.77
C TRP A 148 -2.90 -28.13 7.70
N ASN A 149 -3.42 -27.91 8.90
CA ASN A 149 -2.76 -27.07 9.90
C ASN A 149 -1.42 -27.66 10.36
N ASN A 150 -1.34 -28.98 10.55
CA ASN A 150 -0.09 -29.67 10.91
C ASN A 150 0.99 -29.46 9.84
N LEU A 151 0.62 -29.58 8.55
CA LEU A 151 1.54 -29.30 7.44
C LEU A 151 1.98 -27.84 7.40
N ILE A 152 1.04 -26.90 7.61
CA ILE A 152 1.36 -25.47 7.66
C ILE A 152 2.35 -25.15 8.77
N VAL A 153 2.16 -25.74 9.96
CA VAL A 153 3.05 -25.56 11.11
C VAL A 153 4.41 -26.20 10.86
N ARG A 154 4.44 -27.42 10.32
CA ARG A 154 5.67 -28.15 9.96
C ARG A 154 6.55 -27.33 9.01
N GLU A 155 5.97 -26.78 7.94
CA GLU A 155 6.71 -26.00 6.93
C GLU A 155 6.80 -24.49 7.26
N ASN A 156 6.19 -24.07 8.37
CA ASN A 156 6.11 -22.68 8.82
C ASN A 156 5.57 -21.70 7.75
N CYS A 157 4.60 -22.15 6.94
CA CYS A 157 4.18 -21.48 5.71
C CYS A 157 2.78 -20.85 5.79
N HIS A 158 2.36 -20.39 6.97
CA HIS A 158 1.01 -19.85 7.20
C HIS A 158 0.59 -18.82 6.12
N PRO A 159 -0.59 -18.97 5.48
CA PRO A 159 -1.03 -18.12 4.37
C PRO A 159 -0.97 -16.61 4.65
N ALA A 160 -1.21 -16.17 5.89
CA ALA A 160 -1.08 -14.76 6.27
C ALA A 160 0.30 -14.16 5.97
N LYS A 161 1.38 -14.97 6.02
CA LYS A 161 2.75 -14.51 5.69
C LYS A 161 2.92 -14.17 4.21
N THR A 162 2.04 -14.66 3.33
CA THR A 162 2.04 -14.25 1.92
C THR A 162 1.63 -12.79 1.73
N MET A 163 0.96 -12.19 2.71
CA MET A 163 0.55 -10.77 2.68
C MET A 163 1.63 -9.82 3.18
N VAL A 164 2.80 -10.32 3.59
CA VAL A 164 3.87 -9.49 4.16
C VAL A 164 4.36 -8.40 3.21
N LEU A 165 4.44 -8.68 1.90
CA LEU A 165 4.83 -7.68 0.90
C LEU A 165 3.79 -6.57 0.81
N LEU A 166 2.49 -6.90 0.87
CA LEU A 166 1.41 -5.92 0.84
C LEU A 166 1.55 -4.94 2.02
N TRP A 167 1.78 -5.49 3.23
CA TRP A 167 1.95 -4.71 4.46
C TRP A 167 3.24 -3.92 4.52
N GLY A 168 4.29 -4.29 3.77
CA GLY A 168 5.49 -3.46 3.63
C GLY A 168 5.35 -2.40 2.52
N GLN A 169 4.80 -2.80 1.38
CA GLN A 169 4.72 -2.00 0.17
C GLN A 169 3.73 -0.83 0.29
N ILE A 170 2.53 -1.06 0.82
CA ILE A 170 1.49 -0.01 0.90
C ILE A 170 1.94 1.12 1.83
N PRO A 171 2.36 0.86 3.09
CA PRO A 171 2.82 1.93 3.96
C PRO A 171 4.02 2.67 3.39
N LEU A 172 5.02 1.97 2.86
CA LEU A 172 6.18 2.59 2.22
C LEU A 172 5.75 3.52 1.07
N TRP A 173 4.80 3.07 0.25
CA TRP A 173 4.29 3.86 -0.86
C TRP A 173 3.55 5.12 -0.41
N ILE A 174 2.75 5.02 0.64
CA ILE A 174 2.05 6.16 1.26
C ILE A 174 3.07 7.14 1.85
N LEU A 175 4.01 6.65 2.67
CA LEU A 175 4.99 7.48 3.36
C LEU A 175 5.83 8.29 2.37
N GLN A 176 6.35 7.65 1.32
CA GLN A 176 7.13 8.34 0.30
C GLN A 176 6.27 9.30 -0.54
N SER A 177 5.02 8.94 -0.86
CA SER A 177 4.11 9.85 -1.57
C SER A 177 3.83 11.12 -0.77
N VAL A 178 3.60 10.97 0.53
CA VAL A 178 3.32 12.10 1.43
C VAL A 178 4.58 12.93 1.64
N ALA A 179 5.76 12.32 1.80
CA ALA A 179 7.03 13.03 1.91
C ALA A 179 7.32 13.89 0.67
N ILE A 180 7.16 13.33 -0.54
CA ILE A 180 7.32 14.10 -1.79
C ILE A 180 6.28 15.22 -1.88
N ARG A 181 5.03 14.96 -1.49
CA ARG A 181 3.99 15.98 -1.48
C ARG A 181 4.28 17.11 -0.48
N ASN A 182 4.87 16.79 0.66
CA ASN A 182 5.31 17.79 1.63
C ASN A 182 6.40 18.71 1.06
N LEU A 183 7.34 18.18 0.28
CA LEU A 183 8.36 19.00 -0.40
C LEU A 183 7.71 20.02 -1.34
N VAL A 184 6.73 19.58 -2.14
CA VAL A 184 6.00 20.47 -3.07
C VAL A 184 5.09 21.45 -2.36
N SER A 185 4.51 21.05 -1.23
CA SER A 185 3.58 21.88 -0.45
C SER A 185 4.28 22.72 0.62
N MET A 186 5.63 22.69 0.67
CA MET A 186 6.46 23.36 1.67
C MET A 186 6.02 23.08 3.11
N MET A 187 5.66 21.82 3.39
CA MET A 187 5.17 21.37 4.70
C MET A 187 6.32 20.81 5.56
N PRO A 188 6.23 20.92 6.91
CA PRO A 188 5.11 21.46 7.69
C PRO A 188 5.13 22.99 7.87
N ASP A 189 6.27 23.64 7.67
CA ASP A 189 6.44 25.08 7.83
C ASP A 189 6.96 25.70 6.52
N PRO A 190 6.13 26.49 5.82
CA PRO A 190 6.53 27.15 4.57
C PRO A 190 7.52 28.30 4.79
N THR A 191 7.69 28.78 6.02
CA THR A 191 8.65 29.84 6.36
C THR A 191 10.07 29.31 6.56
N ALA A 192 10.23 27.99 6.68
CA ALA A 192 11.53 27.35 6.79
C ALA A 192 12.34 27.52 5.50
N ILE A 193 13.60 27.95 5.66
CA ILE A 193 14.52 28.20 4.54
C ILE A 193 14.75 26.91 3.73
N GLU A 194 14.92 25.76 4.41
CA GLU A 194 15.12 24.46 3.77
C GLU A 194 13.95 24.07 2.84
N ALA A 195 12.72 24.32 3.28
CA ALA A 195 11.53 24.04 2.48
C ALA A 195 11.45 24.93 1.22
N GLN A 196 11.85 26.20 1.35
CA GLN A 196 11.91 27.14 0.22
C GLN A 196 13.00 26.78 -0.79
N ILE A 197 14.17 26.33 -0.31
CA ILE A 197 15.26 25.86 -1.17
C ILE A 197 14.81 24.64 -1.97
N ALA A 198 14.35 23.59 -1.29
CA ALA A 198 13.92 22.36 -1.94
C ALA A 198 12.78 22.61 -2.95
N TYR A 199 11.81 23.46 -2.60
CA TYR A 199 10.74 23.86 -3.53
C TYR A 199 11.27 24.59 -4.75
N THR A 200 12.18 25.56 -4.56
CA THR A 200 12.77 26.34 -5.66
C THR A 200 13.55 25.41 -6.60
N GLU A 201 14.37 24.52 -6.06
CA GLU A 201 15.11 23.54 -6.86
C GLU A 201 14.20 22.53 -7.56
N LEU A 202 13.06 22.14 -6.98
CA LEU A 202 12.05 21.34 -7.67
C LEU A 202 11.43 22.09 -8.86
N THR A 203 11.22 23.40 -8.72
CA THR A 203 10.67 24.22 -9.82
C THR A 203 11.65 24.45 -10.97
N LEU A 204 12.95 24.50 -10.68
CA LEU A 204 14.00 24.74 -11.67
C LEU A 204 14.66 23.44 -12.18
N GLY A 205 14.58 22.36 -11.42
CA GLY A 205 15.33 21.11 -11.60
C GLY A 205 14.61 20.02 -12.40
N GLY A 206 13.85 20.40 -13.44
CA GLY A 206 13.13 19.50 -14.33
C GLY A 206 14.00 18.60 -15.21
N PHE A 207 13.35 17.76 -16.03
CA PHE A 207 14.00 16.91 -17.03
C PHE A 207 13.13 16.71 -18.27
N GLY A 208 13.77 16.63 -19.45
CA GLY A 208 13.08 16.32 -20.70
C GLY A 208 11.96 17.32 -21.02
N TRP A 209 10.73 16.83 -21.08
CA TRP A 209 9.52 17.62 -21.35
C TRP A 209 8.87 18.21 -20.08
N ILE A 210 9.44 17.98 -18.90
CA ILE A 210 8.94 18.47 -17.61
C ILE A 210 9.95 19.46 -17.03
N PRO A 211 9.82 20.77 -17.34
CA PRO A 211 10.75 21.78 -16.82
C PRO A 211 10.56 22.07 -15.33
N ASN A 212 9.32 21.96 -14.83
CA ASN A 212 8.96 22.20 -13.44
C ASN A 212 8.36 20.92 -12.82
N LEU A 213 9.01 20.39 -11.78
CA LEU A 213 8.59 19.14 -11.13
C LEU A 213 7.39 19.31 -10.17
N THR A 214 7.02 20.54 -9.82
CA THR A 214 5.87 20.83 -8.95
C THR A 214 4.55 20.93 -9.72
N GLU A 215 4.63 21.17 -11.04
CA GLU A 215 3.49 21.22 -11.94
C GLU A 215 3.03 19.82 -12.39
N LEU A 216 1.80 19.75 -12.88
CA LEU A 216 1.22 18.53 -13.45
C LEU A 216 1.92 18.18 -14.77
N ASP A 217 2.01 16.89 -15.11
CA ASP A 217 2.53 16.48 -16.42
C ASP A 217 1.49 16.73 -17.53
N HIS A 218 1.57 17.91 -18.16
CA HIS A 218 0.69 18.30 -19.27
C HIS A 218 0.83 17.40 -20.51
N SER A 219 1.94 16.70 -20.68
CA SER A 219 2.14 15.78 -21.81
C SER A 219 1.40 14.44 -21.64
N LEU A 220 0.96 14.14 -20.41
CA LEU A 220 0.37 12.86 -20.00
C LEU A 220 1.27 11.63 -20.20
N ILE A 221 2.57 11.81 -20.48
CA ILE A 221 3.50 10.70 -20.71
C ILE A 221 3.67 9.89 -19.41
N LEU A 222 3.93 10.52 -18.26
CA LEU A 222 4.10 9.80 -16.99
C LEU A 222 2.79 9.14 -16.51
N PRO A 223 1.62 9.82 -16.48
CA PRO A 223 0.36 9.19 -16.10
C PRO A 223 0.00 7.97 -16.97
N VAL A 224 0.17 8.06 -18.29
CA VAL A 224 -0.10 6.94 -19.20
C VAL A 224 0.92 5.82 -18.99
N ALA A 225 2.20 6.14 -18.84
CA ALA A 225 3.24 5.15 -18.55
C ALA A 225 2.94 4.39 -17.26
N LEU A 226 2.48 5.07 -16.21
CA LEU A 226 2.06 4.44 -14.95
C LEU A 226 0.95 3.40 -15.18
N GLY A 227 -0.10 3.78 -15.90
CA GLY A 227 -1.23 2.89 -16.22
C GLY A 227 -0.78 1.68 -17.04
N VAL A 228 0.03 1.90 -18.07
CA VAL A 228 0.56 0.84 -18.95
C VAL A 228 1.45 -0.11 -18.17
N ILE A 229 2.42 0.37 -17.39
CA ILE A 229 3.34 -0.47 -16.62
C ILE A 229 2.56 -1.33 -15.61
N ASN A 230 1.61 -0.75 -14.88
CA ASN A 230 0.81 -1.50 -13.92
C ASN A 230 -0.08 -2.55 -14.60
N LEU A 231 -0.65 -2.22 -15.77
CA LEU A 231 -1.41 -3.20 -16.56
C LEU A 231 -0.51 -4.36 -17.03
N VAL A 232 0.71 -4.06 -17.49
CA VAL A 232 1.69 -5.08 -17.88
C VAL A 232 2.06 -5.98 -16.68
N ILE A 233 2.27 -5.41 -15.49
CA ILE A 233 2.52 -6.19 -14.26
C ILE A 233 1.36 -7.16 -13.98
N ILE A 234 0.12 -6.70 -14.11
CA ILE A 234 -1.07 -7.53 -13.87
C ILE A 234 -1.17 -8.64 -14.92
N GLU A 235 -0.93 -8.34 -16.20
CA GLU A 235 -0.95 -9.33 -17.27
C GLU A 235 0.15 -10.38 -17.11
N ILE A 236 1.36 -9.98 -16.74
CA ILE A 236 2.44 -10.92 -16.44
C ILE A 236 2.03 -11.85 -15.29
N GLN A 237 1.50 -11.30 -14.20
CA GLN A 237 1.06 -12.11 -13.06
C GLN A 237 -0.14 -13.02 -13.38
N ALA A 238 -1.05 -12.59 -14.27
CA ALA A 238 -2.17 -13.40 -14.69
C ALA A 238 -1.73 -14.54 -15.62
N ASN A 239 -0.83 -14.27 -16.57
CA ASN A 239 -0.34 -15.24 -17.55
C ASN A 239 0.77 -16.16 -17.02
N SER A 240 1.39 -15.82 -15.89
CA SER A 240 2.38 -16.70 -15.23
C SER A 240 1.72 -17.83 -14.41
N ARG A 241 0.38 -17.87 -14.34
CA ARG A 241 -0.37 -18.91 -13.62
C ARG A 241 -0.53 -20.14 -14.51
N THR A 242 -0.11 -21.30 -14.03
CA THR A 242 -0.30 -22.59 -14.72
C THR A 242 -1.61 -23.28 -14.35
N LYS A 243 -2.21 -22.91 -13.21
CA LYS A 243 -3.52 -23.41 -12.75
C LYS A 243 -4.63 -22.42 -13.12
N PRO A 244 -5.85 -22.89 -13.44
CA PRO A 244 -6.97 -22.00 -13.72
C PRO A 244 -7.26 -21.12 -12.49
N PRO A 245 -7.53 -19.82 -12.69
CA PRO A 245 -7.75 -18.90 -11.57
C PRO A 245 -9.06 -19.22 -10.86
N SER A 246 -9.09 -19.01 -9.54
CA SER A 246 -10.35 -19.06 -8.80
C SER A 246 -11.27 -17.88 -9.20
N LYS A 247 -12.58 -17.99 -8.88
CA LYS A 247 -13.54 -16.89 -9.10
C LYS A 247 -13.06 -15.58 -8.45
N LEU A 248 -12.59 -15.68 -7.20
CA LEU A 248 -12.07 -14.54 -6.45
C LEU A 248 -10.81 -13.95 -7.09
N GLN A 249 -9.87 -14.80 -7.54
CA GLN A 249 -8.68 -14.34 -8.25
C GLN A 249 -9.02 -13.64 -9.57
N THR A 250 -10.04 -14.13 -10.29
CA THR A 250 -10.51 -13.51 -11.54
C THR A 250 -11.10 -12.13 -11.27
N ILE A 251 -11.95 -12.02 -10.24
CA ILE A 251 -12.52 -10.73 -9.79
C ILE A 251 -11.40 -9.75 -9.44
N PHE A 252 -10.44 -10.15 -8.60
CA PHE A 252 -9.32 -9.27 -8.24
C PHE A 252 -8.47 -8.88 -9.44
N THR A 253 -8.19 -9.81 -10.36
CA THR A 253 -7.40 -9.51 -11.56
C THR A 253 -8.10 -8.44 -12.42
N ASN A 254 -9.42 -8.57 -12.63
CA ASN A 254 -10.20 -7.58 -13.39
C ASN A 254 -10.34 -6.25 -12.64
N LEU A 255 -10.49 -6.27 -11.32
CA LEU A 255 -10.50 -5.06 -10.48
C LEU A 255 -9.19 -4.28 -10.63
N PHE A 256 -8.03 -4.94 -10.52
CA PHE A 256 -6.74 -4.27 -10.65
C PHE A 256 -6.47 -3.75 -12.08
N ARG A 257 -6.99 -4.42 -13.11
CA ARG A 257 -6.98 -3.90 -14.49
C ARG A 257 -7.76 -2.59 -14.58
N GLY A 258 -8.99 -2.56 -14.06
CA GLY A 258 -9.80 -1.35 -14.00
C GLY A 258 -9.12 -0.24 -13.20
N LEU A 259 -8.55 -0.58 -12.03
CA LEU A 259 -7.81 0.36 -11.20
C LEU A 259 -6.61 0.97 -11.93
N SER A 260 -5.90 0.20 -12.75
CA SER A 260 -4.76 0.71 -13.53
C SER A 260 -5.16 1.77 -14.54
N ILE A 261 -6.37 1.66 -15.12
CA ILE A 261 -6.94 2.65 -16.04
C ILE A 261 -7.37 3.90 -15.25
N VAL A 262 -8.08 3.71 -14.12
CA VAL A 262 -8.53 4.81 -13.25
C VAL A 262 -7.34 5.57 -12.64
N MET A 263 -6.20 4.90 -12.45
CA MET A 263 -5.01 5.55 -11.90
C MET A 263 -4.40 6.59 -12.86
N VAL A 264 -4.68 6.53 -14.17
CA VAL A 264 -4.17 7.48 -15.16
C VAL A 264 -4.67 8.91 -14.89
N PRO A 265 -5.99 9.20 -14.85
CA PRO A 265 -6.46 10.56 -14.53
C PRO A 265 -6.08 11.01 -13.11
N ILE A 266 -5.99 10.09 -12.15
CA ILE A 266 -5.49 10.41 -10.80
C ILE A 266 -4.03 10.88 -10.89
N ALA A 267 -3.17 10.15 -11.60
CA ALA A 267 -1.78 10.52 -11.81
C ALA A 267 -1.60 11.80 -12.63
N ALA A 268 -2.55 12.14 -13.51
CA ALA A 268 -2.56 13.40 -14.25
C ALA A 268 -2.91 14.62 -13.38
N SER A 269 -3.47 14.41 -12.19
CA SER A 269 -3.90 15.48 -11.26
C SER A 269 -2.94 15.69 -10.08
N VAL A 270 -1.78 15.03 -10.08
CA VAL A 270 -0.75 15.20 -9.06
C VAL A 270 0.51 15.87 -9.64
N PRO A 271 1.34 16.52 -8.80
CA PRO A 271 2.63 17.05 -9.22
C PRO A 271 3.48 16.00 -9.94
N SER A 272 4.20 16.42 -10.97
CA SER A 272 4.98 15.54 -11.83
C SER A 272 6.10 14.81 -11.08
N CYS A 273 6.70 15.37 -10.03
CA CYS A 273 7.62 14.65 -9.14
C CYS A 273 6.97 13.43 -8.48
N LEU A 274 5.72 13.56 -8.04
CA LEU A 274 4.97 12.48 -7.39
C LEU A 274 4.56 11.42 -8.41
N CYS A 275 4.17 11.86 -9.61
CA CYS A 275 3.89 10.95 -10.73
C CYS A 275 5.16 10.18 -11.17
N LEU A 276 6.30 10.86 -11.27
CA LEU A 276 7.61 10.27 -11.54
C LEU A 276 7.96 9.20 -10.50
N TYR A 277 7.73 9.50 -9.22
CA TYR A 277 7.87 8.52 -8.15
C TYR A 277 7.00 7.29 -8.41
N TRP A 278 5.70 7.46 -8.69
CA TRP A 278 4.80 6.34 -8.96
C TRP A 278 5.26 5.51 -10.15
N VAL A 279 5.65 6.15 -11.26
CA VAL A 279 6.16 5.48 -12.46
C VAL A 279 7.42 4.69 -12.14
N THR A 280 8.39 5.30 -11.45
CA THR A 280 9.65 4.64 -11.07
C THR A 280 9.40 3.44 -10.16
N SER A 281 8.51 3.62 -9.18
CA SER A 281 8.10 2.59 -8.25
C SER A 281 7.45 1.41 -9.01
N SER A 282 6.53 1.68 -9.94
CA SER A 282 5.91 0.66 -10.79
C SER A 282 6.92 -0.02 -11.73
N ALA A 283 7.84 0.73 -12.35
CA ALA A 283 8.89 0.18 -13.20
C ALA A 283 9.82 -0.77 -12.41
N TYR A 284 10.19 -0.39 -11.19
CA TYR A 284 10.92 -1.27 -10.28
C TYR A 284 10.11 -2.53 -9.97
N GLY A 285 8.82 -2.39 -9.67
CA GLY A 285 7.92 -3.52 -9.41
C GLY A 285 7.83 -4.49 -10.60
N LEU A 286 7.81 -3.97 -11.83
CA LEU A 286 7.88 -4.78 -13.05
C LEU A 286 9.21 -5.53 -13.13
N GLY A 287 10.34 -4.84 -12.94
CA GLY A 287 11.67 -5.46 -12.91
C GLY A 287 11.77 -6.55 -11.84
N GLN A 288 11.31 -6.27 -10.62
CA GLN A 288 11.25 -7.24 -9.52
C GLN A 288 10.41 -8.47 -9.87
N ASN A 289 9.25 -8.29 -10.49
CA ASN A 289 8.38 -9.39 -10.90
C ASN A 289 9.05 -10.26 -11.97
N LEU A 290 9.65 -9.64 -12.98
CA LEU A 290 10.41 -10.34 -14.02
C LEU A 290 11.62 -11.08 -13.42
N LEU A 291 12.30 -10.49 -12.44
CA LEU A 291 13.43 -11.12 -11.76
C LEU A 291 12.99 -12.36 -10.95
N LEU A 292 11.90 -12.25 -10.18
CA LEU A 292 11.34 -13.36 -9.38
C LEU A 292 10.64 -14.44 -10.20
N LEU A 293 10.37 -14.17 -11.47
CA LEU A 293 9.88 -15.13 -12.44
C LEU A 293 11.02 -16.03 -12.97
N SER A 294 12.27 -15.58 -12.96
CA SER A 294 13.43 -16.36 -13.41
C SER A 294 13.70 -17.57 -12.50
N PRO A 295 13.67 -18.82 -13.01
CA PRO A 295 14.00 -20.00 -12.23
C PRO A 295 15.39 -19.92 -11.62
N ARG A 296 16.36 -19.37 -12.37
CA ARG A 296 17.76 -19.20 -11.91
C ARG A 296 17.84 -18.29 -10.70
N PHE A 297 17.20 -17.12 -10.77
CA PHE A 297 17.19 -16.17 -9.65
C PHE A 297 16.46 -16.78 -8.45
N ARG A 298 15.33 -17.47 -8.67
CA ARG A 298 14.61 -18.20 -7.63
C ARG A 298 15.51 -19.20 -6.91
N ARG A 299 16.35 -19.95 -7.63
CA ARG A 299 17.35 -20.86 -7.02
C ARG A 299 18.38 -20.09 -6.18
N ILE A 300 18.96 -19.02 -6.72
CA ILE A 300 19.99 -18.21 -6.04
C ILE A 300 19.49 -17.69 -4.69
N VAL A 301 18.26 -17.20 -4.64
CA VAL A 301 17.67 -16.66 -3.40
C VAL A 301 17.04 -17.74 -2.50
N GLY A 302 17.12 -19.01 -2.88
CA GLY A 302 16.65 -20.16 -2.08
C GLY A 302 15.13 -20.35 -2.07
N ILE A 303 14.43 -20.00 -3.15
CA ILE A 303 13.01 -20.38 -3.35
C ILE A 303 12.98 -21.81 -3.88
N PRO A 304 12.21 -22.75 -3.28
CA PRO A 304 12.18 -24.15 -3.71
C PRO A 304 11.49 -24.32 -5.08
N ALA A 305 11.77 -25.45 -5.74
CA ALA A 305 11.22 -25.75 -7.06
C ALA A 305 9.81 -26.30 -6.89
N VAL A 306 8.89 -25.85 -7.74
CA VAL A 306 7.49 -26.25 -7.68
C VAL A 306 7.02 -26.70 -9.06
N PRO A 307 6.07 -27.66 -9.16
CA PRO A 307 5.58 -28.13 -10.45
C PRO A 307 4.87 -27.05 -11.28
N SER A 308 4.32 -26.01 -10.65
CA SER A 308 3.73 -24.88 -11.37
C SER A 308 4.76 -23.94 -12.02
N GLU A 309 6.06 -24.11 -11.75
CA GLU A 309 7.11 -23.21 -12.23
C GLU A 309 7.34 -23.41 -13.74
N LEU A 310 7.27 -22.32 -14.49
CA LEU A 310 7.54 -22.32 -15.92
C LEU A 310 9.05 -22.48 -16.17
N THR A 311 9.44 -23.43 -17.03
CA THR A 311 10.85 -23.67 -17.39
C THR A 311 11.45 -22.48 -18.16
N ASN A 312 10.69 -21.94 -19.13
CA ASN A 312 11.09 -20.81 -19.97
C ASN A 312 10.04 -19.69 -19.88
N PRO A 313 9.96 -18.96 -18.75
CA PRO A 313 8.85 -18.06 -18.49
C PRO A 313 8.78 -16.89 -19.48
N TYR A 314 9.92 -16.33 -19.88
CA TYR A 314 9.94 -15.18 -20.80
C TYR A 314 9.46 -15.56 -22.20
N GLN A 315 9.83 -16.75 -22.70
CA GLN A 315 9.34 -17.26 -23.98
C GLN A 315 7.84 -17.52 -23.93
N HIS A 316 7.35 -18.13 -22.84
CA HIS A 316 5.92 -18.34 -22.63
C HIS A 316 5.13 -17.03 -22.61
N LEU A 317 5.64 -15.99 -21.93
CA LEU A 317 5.02 -14.67 -21.94
C LEU A 317 4.98 -14.06 -23.34
N LEU A 318 6.10 -14.10 -24.08
CA LEU A 318 6.18 -13.56 -25.44
C LEU A 318 5.19 -14.26 -26.38
N GLN A 319 5.10 -15.59 -26.32
CA GLN A 319 4.14 -16.38 -27.09
C GLN A 319 2.70 -16.01 -26.71
N THR A 320 2.39 -15.95 -25.42
CA THR A 320 1.05 -15.59 -24.92
C THR A 320 0.63 -14.19 -25.39
N PHE A 321 1.55 -13.22 -25.35
CA PHE A 321 1.29 -11.87 -25.84
C PHE A 321 1.09 -11.87 -27.35
N SER A 322 1.96 -12.53 -28.12
CA SER A 322 1.83 -12.67 -29.57
C SER A 322 0.48 -13.26 -29.97
N ASP A 323 0.06 -14.35 -29.31
CA ASP A 323 -1.21 -15.03 -29.57
C ASP A 323 -2.44 -14.18 -29.22
N ARG A 324 -2.32 -13.28 -28.24
CA ARG A 324 -3.39 -12.33 -27.93
C ARG A 324 -3.44 -11.22 -28.97
N PHE A 325 -2.30 -10.65 -29.35
CA PHE A 325 -2.23 -9.62 -30.37
C PHE A 325 -2.75 -10.12 -31.73
N SER A 326 -2.40 -11.34 -32.13
CA SER A 326 -2.92 -11.96 -33.36
C SER A 326 -4.44 -12.15 -33.31
N ARG A 327 -4.99 -12.60 -32.17
CA ARG A 327 -6.45 -12.71 -31.96
C ARG A 327 -7.18 -11.36 -32.01
N PHE A 328 -6.60 -10.31 -31.46
CA PHE A 328 -7.13 -8.95 -31.60
C PHE A 328 -7.08 -8.47 -33.06
N GLY A 329 -5.99 -8.73 -33.78
CA GLY A 329 -5.84 -8.37 -35.19
C GLY A 329 -6.82 -9.09 -36.12
N ILE A 330 -7.17 -10.35 -35.83
CA ILE A 330 -8.18 -11.11 -36.57
C ILE A 330 -9.58 -10.58 -36.28
N ARG A 331 -9.89 -10.25 -35.02
CA ARG A 331 -11.20 -9.73 -34.61
C ARG A 331 -11.47 -8.29 -35.04
N SER A 332 -10.43 -7.54 -35.43
CA SER A 332 -10.55 -6.20 -36.03
C SER A 332 -10.79 -6.24 -37.55
N LYS A 333 -10.63 -7.41 -38.20
CA LYS A 333 -10.81 -7.60 -39.65
C LYS A 333 -12.10 -8.35 -40.03
N ALA A 334 -12.88 -8.79 -39.04
CA ALA A 334 -14.17 -9.48 -39.21
C ALA A 334 -15.30 -8.56 -38.71
#